data_AF-A0A259DH29-F1
#
_entry.id   AF-A0A259DH29-F1
#
_cell.length_a   1.000
_cell.length_b   1.000
_cell.length_c   1.000
_cell.angle_alpha   90.00
_cell.angle_beta   90.00
_cell.angle_gamma   90.00
#
_symmetry.space_group_name_H-M   'P 1'
#
loop_
_entity.id
_entity.type
_entity.pdbx_description
1 polymer ?
#
loop_
_entity_poly.entity_id
_entity_poly.type
_entity_poly.pdbx_seq_one_letter_code
_entity_poly.pdbx_strand_id
1 'polypeptide(L)'
;MTLVGANTQAAGISPRRLFYYNAGFLRQSHLRRMLALAGYELRLGLPGPEDGVIVWGRSPYAWRGEAIAARYNVPVVRIEDAFLRSIRPGRLGDAPLGLLIDGRGVHFDSAAPSTLETILAKHSLDDSNLLTRARDGIARIRAL
;
A
#
# COMPACT_ATOMS: atom_id res chain seq x y z
N MET A 1 -35.51 -5.06 0.68
CA MET A 1 -34.61 -6.21 0.91
C MET A 1 -33.48 -6.09 -0.09
N THR A 2 -32.46 -5.31 0.25
CA THR A 2 -31.32 -5.04 -0.65
C THR A 2 -30.07 -5.44 0.10
N LEU A 3 -29.42 -6.47 -0.44
CA LEU A 3 -28.27 -7.16 0.14
C LEU A 3 -27.09 -6.19 0.28
N VAL A 4 -26.67 -5.95 1.52
CA VAL A 4 -25.34 -5.39 1.84
C VAL A 4 -24.34 -6.48 1.50
N GLY A 5 -23.79 -6.42 0.28
CA GLY A 5 -22.69 -7.27 -0.14
C GLY A 5 -21.42 -6.87 0.60
N ALA A 6 -20.99 -7.70 1.55
CA ALA A 6 -19.66 -7.67 2.14
C ALA A 6 -18.62 -7.92 1.05
N ASN A 7 -18.15 -6.87 0.39
CA ASN A 7 -17.09 -6.96 -0.60
C ASN A 7 -15.74 -6.70 0.07
N THR A 8 -15.30 -7.63 0.92
CA THR A 8 -13.95 -7.64 1.46
C THR A 8 -13.00 -8.22 0.40
N GLN A 9 -12.77 -7.48 -0.69
CA GLN A 9 -11.61 -7.73 -1.53
C GLN A 9 -10.39 -7.09 -0.85
N ALA A 10 -9.47 -7.92 -0.36
CA ALA A 10 -8.25 -7.48 0.33
C ALA A 10 -7.36 -6.55 -0.54
N ALA A 11 -7.53 -6.59 -1.86
CA ALA A 11 -6.98 -5.63 -2.81
C ALA A 11 -8.10 -4.71 -3.29
N GLY A 12 -8.46 -3.69 -2.50
CA GLY A 12 -9.48 -2.72 -2.93
C GLY A 12 -9.10 -2.04 -4.25
N ILE A 13 -10.01 -2.00 -5.23
CA ILE A 13 -10.02 -1.24 -6.52
C ILE A 13 -8.74 -1.34 -7.40
N SER A 14 -7.67 -1.97 -6.94
CA SER A 14 -6.35 -1.96 -7.57
C SER A 14 -6.09 -3.31 -8.28
N PRO A 15 -5.40 -3.33 -9.42
CA PRO A 15 -5.07 -4.56 -10.11
C PRO A 15 -4.37 -5.59 -9.23
N ARG A 16 -4.74 -6.86 -9.42
CA ARG A 16 -4.13 -7.98 -8.69
C ARG A 16 -2.68 -8.20 -9.11
N ARG A 17 -2.38 -8.14 -10.42
CA ARG A 17 -1.02 -8.34 -10.96
C ARG A 17 -0.30 -7.00 -11.04
N LEU A 18 0.85 -6.92 -10.39
CA LEU A 18 1.65 -5.71 -10.32
C LEU A 18 3.07 -5.92 -10.86
N PHE A 19 3.46 -5.12 -11.84
CA PHE A 19 4.78 -5.17 -12.46
C PHE A 19 5.75 -4.24 -11.74
N TYR A 20 6.98 -4.70 -11.50
CA TYR A 20 8.00 -3.90 -10.81
C TYR A 20 9.26 -3.73 -11.65
N TYR A 21 9.92 -2.57 -11.50
CA TYR A 21 11.11 -2.18 -12.27
C TYR A 21 12.30 -1.81 -11.36
N ASN A 22 12.25 -2.27 -10.11
CA ASN A 22 13.31 -2.13 -9.11
C ASN A 22 13.66 -3.50 -8.51
N ALA A 23 14.96 -3.83 -8.46
CA ALA A 23 15.46 -5.09 -7.91
C ALA A 23 15.12 -5.30 -6.43
N GLY A 24 14.78 -4.23 -5.68
CA GLY A 24 14.30 -4.34 -4.29
C GLY A 24 13.12 -5.31 -4.15
N PHE A 25 12.13 -5.23 -5.06
CA PHE A 25 10.96 -6.13 -5.07
C PHE A 25 11.30 -7.59 -5.39
N LEU A 26 12.46 -7.85 -6.00
CA LEU A 26 12.94 -9.22 -6.24
C LEU A 26 13.64 -9.80 -5.00
N ARG A 27 14.47 -8.99 -4.32
CA ARG A 27 15.36 -9.47 -3.25
C ARG A 27 14.71 -9.52 -1.86
N GLN A 28 13.65 -8.75 -1.63
CA GLN A 28 13.01 -8.66 -0.31
C GLN A 28 11.92 -9.73 -0.14
N SER A 29 12.29 -10.93 0.30
CA SER A 29 11.37 -12.07 0.46
C SER A 29 10.19 -11.76 1.40
N HIS A 30 10.43 -11.07 2.51
CA HIS A 30 9.38 -10.70 3.45
C HIS A 30 8.36 -9.74 2.83
N LEU A 31 8.83 -8.71 2.11
CA LEU A 31 7.96 -7.78 1.36
C LEU A 31 7.05 -8.53 0.37
N ARG A 32 7.65 -9.42 -0.43
CA ARG A 32 6.90 -10.24 -1.41
C ARG A 32 5.84 -11.09 -0.73
N ARG A 33 6.13 -11.65 0.44
CA ARG A 33 5.18 -12.45 1.22
C ARG A 33 4.00 -11.60 1.71
N MET A 34 4.26 -10.40 2.22
CA MET A 34 3.21 -9.47 2.67
C MET A 34 2.29 -9.07 1.51
N LEU A 35 2.87 -8.71 0.35
CA LEU A 35 2.10 -8.36 -0.85
C LEU A 35 1.26 -9.54 -1.35
N ALA A 36 1.81 -10.75 -1.35
CA ALA A 36 1.07 -11.96 -1.69
C ALA A 36 -0.11 -12.23 -0.74
N LEU A 37 0.09 -12.03 0.57
CA LEU A 37 -0.96 -12.16 1.59
C LEU A 37 -2.04 -11.06 1.46
N ALA A 38 -1.65 -9.87 1.01
CA ALA A 38 -2.58 -8.80 0.67
C ALA A 38 -3.31 -9.04 -0.67
N GLY A 39 -3.01 -10.16 -1.37
CA GLY A 39 -3.68 -10.55 -2.60
C GLY A 39 -3.00 -10.08 -3.89
N TYR A 40 -1.84 -9.42 -3.80
CA TYR A 40 -1.09 -8.94 -4.97
C TYR A 40 -0.12 -9.99 -5.51
N GLU A 41 0.04 -10.02 -6.83
CA GLU A 41 0.96 -10.89 -7.52
C GLU A 41 2.02 -10.07 -8.25
N LEU A 42 3.28 -10.19 -7.81
CA LEU A 42 4.39 -9.46 -8.41
C LEU A 42 4.92 -10.14 -9.67
N ARG A 43 4.94 -9.41 -10.79
CA ARG A 43 5.37 -9.89 -12.11
C ARG A 43 6.54 -9.07 -12.66
N LEU A 44 7.34 -9.72 -13.51
CA LEU A 44 8.33 -9.08 -14.37
C LEU A 44 7.78 -9.04 -15.80
N GLY A 45 8.24 -8.09 -16.61
CA GLY A 45 7.82 -7.94 -18.00
C GLY A 45 7.09 -6.62 -18.26
N LEU A 46 6.11 -6.65 -19.14
CA LEU A 46 5.28 -5.50 -19.53
C LEU A 46 3.83 -5.73 -19.07
N PRO A 47 3.15 -4.71 -18.52
CA PRO A 47 1.76 -4.85 -18.07
C PRO A 47 0.79 -4.90 -19.25
N GLY A 48 -0.28 -5.69 -19.10
CA GLY A 48 -1.47 -5.63 -19.93
C GLY A 48 -2.52 -4.64 -19.39
N PRO A 49 -3.68 -4.50 -20.06
CA PRO A 49 -4.70 -3.50 -19.70
C PRO A 49 -5.30 -3.66 -18.30
N GLU A 50 -5.36 -4.88 -17.78
CA GLU A 50 -5.93 -5.22 -16.46
C GLU A 50 -4.88 -5.29 -15.35
N ASP A 51 -3.63 -4.92 -15.66
CA ASP A 51 -2.50 -4.98 -14.72
C ASP A 51 -2.20 -3.61 -14.13
N GLY A 52 -1.33 -3.58 -13.12
CA GLY A 52 -0.79 -2.34 -12.57
C GLY A 52 0.73 -2.38 -12.48
N VAL A 53 1.32 -1.25 -12.11
CA VAL A 53 2.74 -1.14 -11.80
C VAL A 53 2.91 -0.81 -10.33
N ILE A 54 3.85 -1.46 -9.65
CA ILE A 54 4.17 -1.16 -8.25
C ILE A 54 5.49 -0.40 -8.13
N VAL A 55 5.49 0.63 -7.29
CA VAL A 55 6.68 1.42 -6.96
C VAL A 55 6.78 1.63 -5.45
N TRP A 56 8.00 1.91 -4.97
CA TRP A 56 8.23 2.32 -3.59
C TRP A 56 8.09 3.84 -3.49
N GLY A 57 7.03 4.28 -2.81
CA GLY A 57 6.52 5.66 -2.73
C GLY A 57 7.05 6.62 -3.79
N ARG A 58 7.89 7.58 -3.37
CA ARG A 58 8.58 8.56 -4.23
C ARG A 58 10.09 8.32 -4.28
N SER A 59 10.49 7.05 -4.30
CA SER A 59 11.90 6.66 -4.43
C SER A 59 12.55 7.27 -5.68
N PRO A 60 13.87 7.58 -5.66
CA PRO A 60 14.63 7.98 -6.85
C PRO A 60 14.57 6.98 -8.02
N TYR A 61 14.09 5.76 -7.79
CA TYR A 61 13.90 4.73 -8.82
C TYR A 61 12.43 4.57 -9.27
N ALA A 62 11.48 5.26 -8.63
CA ALA A 62 10.05 5.15 -8.92
C ALA A 62 9.72 5.56 -10.37
N TRP A 63 10.45 6.53 -10.92
CA TRP A 63 10.28 7.03 -12.28
C TRP A 63 10.30 5.92 -13.34
N ARG A 64 11.05 4.82 -13.12
CA ARG A 64 11.10 3.69 -14.06
C ARG A 64 9.74 3.00 -14.18
N GLY A 65 9.09 2.77 -13.05
CA GLY A 65 7.74 2.20 -13.01
C GLY A 65 6.70 3.20 -13.48
N GLU A 66 6.80 4.46 -13.04
CA GLU A 66 5.88 5.52 -13.47
C GLU A 66 5.91 5.74 -14.99
N ALA A 67 7.09 5.69 -15.62
CA ALA A 67 7.24 5.79 -17.07
C ALA A 67 6.57 4.62 -17.81
N ILE A 68 6.69 3.38 -17.30
CA ILE A 68 6.00 2.23 -17.89
C ILE A 68 4.49 2.33 -17.68
N ALA A 69 4.05 2.70 -16.49
CA ALA A 69 2.63 2.85 -16.18
C ALA A 69 1.96 3.89 -17.10
N ALA A 70 2.63 5.02 -17.31
CA ALA A 70 2.19 6.05 -18.25
C ALA A 70 2.16 5.54 -19.70
N ARG A 71 3.21 4.84 -20.14
CA ARG A 71 3.31 4.30 -21.51
C ARG A 71 2.21 3.28 -21.84
N TYR A 72 1.84 2.45 -20.87
CA TYR A 72 0.84 1.38 -21.04
C TYR A 72 -0.55 1.78 -20.54
N ASN A 73 -0.70 3.01 -20.04
CA ASN A 73 -1.94 3.53 -19.46
C ASN A 73 -2.53 2.62 -18.37
N VAL A 74 -1.69 2.17 -17.43
CA VAL A 74 -2.07 1.33 -16.29
C VAL A 74 -1.86 2.06 -14.96
N PRO A 75 -2.61 1.73 -13.90
CA PRO A 75 -2.46 2.40 -12.61
C PRO A 75 -1.12 2.12 -11.93
N VAL A 76 -0.67 3.07 -11.11
CA VAL A 76 0.50 2.92 -10.23
C VAL A 76 0.03 2.66 -8.81
N VAL A 77 0.43 1.53 -8.25
CA VAL A 77 0.30 1.22 -6.82
C VAL A 77 1.60 1.61 -6.12
N ARG A 78 1.50 2.46 -5.11
CA ARG A 78 2.64 2.90 -4.30
C ARG A 78 2.65 2.15 -2.98
N ILE A 79 3.80 1.65 -2.61
CA ILE A 79 4.00 1.04 -1.28
C ILE A 79 4.98 1.84 -0.45
N GLU A 80 4.76 1.84 0.84
CA GLU A 80 5.65 2.42 1.84
C GLU A 80 5.67 1.58 3.12
N ASP A 81 6.64 1.86 3.98
CA ASP A 81 6.65 1.33 5.34
C ASP A 81 5.40 1.79 6.12
N ALA A 82 4.84 0.89 6.93
CA ALA A 82 3.77 1.27 7.87
C ALA A 82 4.25 2.26 8.93
N PHE A 83 3.32 3.08 9.46
CA PHE A 83 3.60 4.03 10.55
C PHE A 83 4.30 3.37 11.74
N LEU A 84 3.89 2.14 12.09
CA LEU A 84 4.59 1.29 13.05
C LEU A 84 5.38 0.23 12.29
N ARG A 85 6.63 0.57 11.96
CA ARG A 85 7.46 -0.22 11.03
C ARG A 85 8.15 -1.41 11.68
N SER A 86 8.87 -1.20 12.78
CA SER A 86 9.79 -2.20 13.38
C SER A 86 10.33 -1.70 14.72
N ILE A 87 11.04 -2.56 15.48
CA ILE A 87 11.73 -2.16 16.72
C ILE A 87 12.91 -1.23 16.40
N ARG A 88 13.79 -1.62 15.48
CA ARG A 88 14.93 -0.78 15.05
C ARG A 88 14.65 -0.12 13.69
N PRO A 89 15.33 0.99 13.37
CA PRO A 89 15.20 1.63 12.05
C PRO A 89 15.55 0.69 10.89
N GLY A 90 14.88 0.88 9.74
CA GLY A 90 15.06 0.02 8.56
C GLY A 90 16.46 -0.05 7.98
N ARG A 91 17.25 1.01 8.14
CA ARG A 91 18.68 1.03 7.77
C ARG A 91 19.52 -0.01 8.53
N LEU A 92 19.03 -0.54 9.64
CA LEU A 92 19.67 -1.60 10.42
C LEU A 92 19.20 -3.02 10.03
N GLY A 93 18.43 -3.14 8.95
CA GLY A 93 18.03 -4.41 8.36
C GLY A 93 16.78 -5.06 8.98
N ASP A 94 16.13 -4.42 9.96
CA ASP A 94 14.86 -4.92 10.50
C ASP A 94 13.80 -4.89 9.41
N ALA A 95 13.14 -6.04 9.22
CA ALA A 95 12.06 -6.15 8.25
C ALA A 95 10.81 -5.40 8.74
N PRO A 96 10.00 -4.84 7.82
CA PRO A 96 8.79 -4.13 8.21
C PRO A 96 7.74 -5.09 8.77
N LEU A 97 6.99 -4.63 9.77
CA LEU A 97 5.84 -5.32 10.36
C LEU A 97 4.55 -5.10 9.54
N GLY A 98 4.51 -4.03 8.75
CA GLY A 98 3.37 -3.63 7.94
C GLY A 98 3.80 -2.81 6.73
N LEU A 99 2.91 -2.74 5.73
CA LEU A 99 3.07 -1.86 4.57
C LEU A 99 1.85 -0.96 4.45
N LEU A 100 2.08 0.27 4.00
CA LEU A 100 1.04 1.07 3.38
C LEU A 100 1.01 0.71 1.90
N ILE A 101 -0.18 0.42 1.38
CA ILE A 101 -0.41 0.13 -0.05
C ILE A 101 -1.46 1.13 -0.52
N ASP A 102 -1.07 2.01 -1.43
CA ASP A 102 -1.89 3.13 -1.87
C ASP A 102 -2.01 3.13 -3.40
N GLY A 103 -3.24 3.00 -3.90
CA GLY A 103 -3.55 3.02 -5.33
C GLY A 103 -3.80 4.42 -5.91
N ARG A 104 -3.71 5.48 -5.09
CA ARG A 104 -4.00 6.87 -5.48
C ARG A 104 -2.76 7.76 -5.42
N GLY A 105 -2.00 7.67 -4.32
CA GLY A 105 -0.88 8.56 -4.06
C GLY A 105 0.03 7.98 -2.98
N VAL A 106 0.66 8.84 -2.19
CA VAL A 106 1.32 8.48 -0.92
C VAL A 106 0.95 9.55 0.11
N HIS A 107 0.71 9.14 1.35
CA HIS A 107 0.17 9.99 2.42
C HIS A 107 1.01 11.25 2.76
N PHE A 108 2.29 11.29 2.40
CA PHE A 108 3.17 12.44 2.64
C PHE A 108 3.28 13.40 1.45
N ASP A 109 2.77 13.02 0.28
CA ASP A 109 2.85 13.83 -0.94
C ASP A 109 1.58 14.66 -1.10
N SER A 110 1.65 15.93 -0.71
CA SER A 110 0.51 16.85 -0.79
C SER A 110 0.20 17.33 -2.21
N ALA A 111 0.97 16.93 -3.23
CA ALA A 111 0.71 17.33 -4.61
C ALA A 111 -0.40 16.52 -5.27
N ALA A 112 -0.79 15.37 -4.70
CA ALA A 112 -1.84 14.51 -5.23
C ALA A 112 -2.61 13.80 -4.09
N PRO A 113 -3.92 13.56 -4.24
CA PRO A 113 -4.71 12.88 -3.23
C PRO A 113 -4.23 11.45 -2.96
N SER A 114 -4.18 11.09 -1.68
CA SER A 114 -3.85 9.75 -1.19
C SER A 114 -5.09 8.96 -0.77
N THR A 115 -4.91 7.65 -0.58
CA THR A 115 -5.95 6.80 0.02
C THR A 115 -6.25 7.23 1.46
N LEU A 116 -5.23 7.66 2.21
CA LEU A 116 -5.43 8.17 3.58
C LEU A 116 -6.30 9.43 3.59
N GLU A 117 -6.00 10.43 2.77
CA GLU A 117 -6.84 11.64 2.68
C GLU A 117 -8.27 11.32 2.26
N THR A 118 -8.43 10.34 1.37
CA THR A 118 -9.77 9.87 0.97
C THR A 118 -10.52 9.25 2.16
N ILE A 119 -9.87 8.42 2.97
CA ILE A 119 -10.47 7.83 4.17
C ILE A 119 -10.88 8.94 5.14
N LEU A 120 -9.97 9.87 5.44
CA LEU A 120 -10.23 10.97 6.37
C LEU A 120 -11.37 11.89 5.91
N ALA A 121 -11.50 12.11 4.59
CA ALA A 121 -12.52 13.00 4.04
C ALA A 121 -13.90 12.33 3.86
N LYS A 122 -13.95 11.01 3.65
CA LYS A 122 -15.18 10.32 3.19
C LYS A 122 -15.70 9.24 4.13
N HIS A 123 -14.86 8.69 4.99
CA HIS A 123 -15.29 7.67 5.94
C HIS A 123 -15.97 8.33 7.15
N SER A 124 -17.05 7.73 7.67
CA SER A 124 -17.82 8.29 8.80
C SER A 124 -17.05 8.30 10.12
N LEU A 125 -16.09 7.37 10.26
CA LEU A 125 -15.20 7.24 11.42
C LEU A 125 -15.96 7.11 12.76
N ASP A 126 -17.13 6.47 12.74
CA ASP A 126 -18.08 6.40 13.85
C ASP A 126 -18.30 4.96 14.39
N ASP A 127 -17.64 3.95 13.82
CA ASP A 127 -17.67 2.57 14.33
C ASP A 127 -17.06 2.52 15.75
N SER A 128 -17.91 2.21 16.74
CA SER A 128 -17.53 2.18 18.15
C SER A 128 -16.46 1.14 18.49
N ASN A 129 -16.46 -0.02 17.81
CA ASN A 129 -15.46 -1.06 17.99
C ASN A 129 -14.11 -0.60 17.43
N LEU A 130 -14.12 0.03 16.25
CA LEU A 130 -12.91 0.58 15.64
C LEU A 130 -12.31 1.71 16.49
N LEU A 131 -13.16 2.63 16.98
CA LEU A 131 -12.75 3.74 17.84
C LEU A 131 -12.19 3.25 19.18
N THR A 132 -12.77 2.20 19.76
CA THR A 132 -12.25 1.59 21.00
C THR A 132 -10.86 0.99 20.77
N ARG A 133 -10.69 0.19 19.71
CA ARG A 133 -9.37 -0.34 19.32
C ARG A 133 -8.34 0.75 19.07
N ALA A 134 -8.74 1.87 18.46
CA ALA A 134 -7.86 3.01 18.22
C ALA A 134 -7.40 3.66 19.54
N ARG A 135 -8.33 3.89 20.49
CA ARG A 135 -8.00 4.43 21.83
C ARG A 135 -7.02 3.52 22.58
N ASP A 136 -7.27 2.21 22.58
CA ASP A 136 -6.40 1.23 23.23
C ASP A 136 -5.00 1.21 22.61
N GLY A 137 -4.92 1.27 21.28
CA GLY A 137 -3.65 1.37 20.55
C GLY A 137 -2.86 2.64 20.90
N ILE A 138 -3.52 3.80 20.92
CA ILE A 138 -2.90 5.08 21.31
C ILE A 138 -2.40 5.02 22.76
N ALA A 139 -3.21 4.49 23.68
CA ALA A 139 -2.83 4.36 25.09
C ALA A 139 -1.59 3.47 25.25
N ARG A 140 -1.54 2.34 24.54
CA ARG A 140 -0.38 1.44 24.56
C ARG A 140 0.88 2.12 24.01
N ILE A 141 0.79 2.87 22.91
CA ILE A 141 1.96 3.57 22.33
C ILE A 141 2.51 4.61 23.30
N ARG A 142 1.65 5.34 24.03
CA ARG A 142 2.07 6.35 25.01
C ARG A 142 2.73 5.76 26.26
N ALA A 143 2.50 4.48 26.54
CA ALA A 143 3.04 3.79 27.71
C ALA A 143 4.39 3.09 27.46
N LEU A 144 4.90 3.12 26.22
CA LEU A 144 6.23 2.63 25.83
C LEU A 144 7.28 3.73 26.00
#